data_AF-A0A2D7BTP8-F1
#
_entry.id   AF-A0A2D7BTP8-F1
#
_cell.length_a   1.000
_cell.length_b   1.000
_cell.length_c   1.000
_cell.angle_alpha   90.00
_cell.angle_beta   90.00
_cell.angle_gamma   90.00
#
_symmetry.space_group_name_H-M   'P 1'
#
loop_
_entity.id
_entity.type
_entity.pdbx_description
1 polymer ?
#
loop_
_entity_poly.entity_id
_entity_poly.type
_entity_poly.pdbx_seq_one_letter_code
_entity_poly.pdbx_strand_id
1 'polypeptide(L)'
;MAVEHTYTAKKSGSSFTSTAEVKADMRAICNDSAYFTYIDATIAAGNLTLDESFDASTQTYTVKRTWDDATHTSWKSSPPGNWSSHVTDLEAAGYTITIS
;
A
#
# COMPACT_ATOMS: atom_id res chain seq x y z
N MET A 1 -12.70 -11.32 12.90
CA MET A 1 -13.05 -11.54 11.49
C MET A 1 -11.98 -10.88 10.62
N ALA A 2 -11.62 -11.42 9.46
CA ALA A 2 -10.63 -10.74 8.63
C ALA A 2 -11.17 -9.41 8.09
N VAL A 3 -10.34 -8.37 8.06
CA VAL A 3 -10.70 -7.04 7.53
C VAL A 3 -10.03 -6.86 6.18
N GLU A 4 -10.84 -6.56 5.16
CA GLU A 4 -10.37 -6.42 3.78
C GLU A 4 -10.44 -4.98 3.30
N HIS A 5 -9.38 -4.54 2.62
CA HIS A 5 -9.31 -3.24 1.96
C HIS A 5 -8.66 -3.42 0.59
N THR A 6 -9.25 -2.85 -0.45
CA THR A 6 -8.66 -2.81 -1.79
C THR A 6 -8.13 -1.42 -2.06
N TYR A 7 -6.85 -1.32 -2.41
CA TYR A 7 -6.19 -0.09 -2.79
C TYR A 7 -5.87 -0.15 -4.28
N THR A 8 -6.25 0.89 -5.00
CA THR A 8 -5.85 1.09 -6.39
C THR A 8 -5.02 2.35 -6.48
N ALA A 9 -3.85 2.25 -7.08
CA ALA A 9 -2.92 3.34 -7.32
C ALA A 9 -2.64 3.43 -8.82
N LYS A 10 -3.02 4.55 -9.43
CA LYS A 10 -2.78 4.81 -10.86
C LYS A 10 -1.81 5.96 -11.03
N LYS A 11 -0.77 5.80 -11.87
CA LYS A 11 0.16 6.88 -12.22
C LYS A 11 0.22 7.04 -13.74
N SER A 12 -0.68 7.85 -14.28
CA SER A 12 -0.75 8.09 -15.73
C SER A 12 0.56 8.66 -16.27
N GLY A 13 1.02 8.17 -17.42
CA GLY A 13 2.26 8.63 -18.05
C GLY A 13 3.56 8.09 -17.44
N SER A 14 3.47 7.19 -16.45
CA SER A 14 4.61 6.40 -16.01
C SER A 14 4.91 5.25 -16.98
N SER A 15 6.06 4.60 -16.78
CA SER A 15 6.57 3.52 -17.64
C SER A 15 6.91 2.27 -16.84
N PHE A 16 6.20 2.04 -15.73
CA PHE A 16 6.43 0.86 -14.90
C PHE A 16 6.10 -0.41 -15.68
N THR A 17 6.91 -1.43 -15.45
CA THR A 17 6.82 -2.75 -16.08
C THR A 17 6.36 -3.84 -15.13
N SER A 18 6.41 -3.58 -13.82
CA SER A 18 6.11 -4.58 -12.78
C SER A 18 5.57 -3.98 -11.49
N THR A 19 4.93 -4.83 -10.68
CA THR A 19 4.51 -4.48 -9.31
C THR A 19 5.69 -4.03 -8.44
N ALA A 20 6.87 -4.61 -8.63
CA ALA A 20 8.06 -4.27 -7.85
C ALA A 20 8.51 -2.81 -8.07
N GLU A 21 8.47 -2.33 -9.31
CA GLU A 21 8.83 -0.96 -9.64
C GLU A 21 7.83 0.05 -9.05
N VAL A 22 6.52 -0.23 -9.17
CA VAL A 22 5.49 0.62 -8.57
C VAL A 22 5.67 0.70 -7.05
N LYS A 23 5.91 -0.45 -6.40
CA LYS A 23 6.13 -0.49 -4.95
C LYS A 23 7.40 0.25 -4.54
N ALA A 24 8.48 0.14 -5.31
CA ALA A 24 9.72 0.86 -5.05
C ALA A 24 9.50 2.38 -5.14
N ASP A 25 8.79 2.86 -6.17
CA ASP A 25 8.44 4.27 -6.34
C ASP A 25 7.58 4.77 -5.18
N MET A 26 6.50 4.05 -4.85
CA MET A 26 5.62 4.40 -3.72
C MET A 26 6.38 4.43 -2.39
N ARG A 27 7.28 3.46 -2.14
CA ARG A 27 8.11 3.42 -0.92
C ARG A 27 9.08 4.60 -0.85
N ALA A 28 9.66 4.97 -1.99
CA ALA A 28 10.54 6.13 -2.08
C ALA A 28 9.80 7.45 -1.82
N ILE A 29 8.57 7.59 -2.33
CA ILE A 29 7.73 8.78 -2.12
C ILE A 29 7.32 8.91 -0.65
N CYS A 30 6.75 7.86 -0.06
CA CYS A 30 6.29 7.91 1.33
C CYS A 30 7.45 8.03 2.33
N ASN A 31 8.63 7.50 1.99
CA ASN A 31 9.86 7.56 2.79
C ASN A 31 9.64 7.23 4.30
N ASP A 32 8.80 6.23 4.58
CA ASP A 32 8.37 5.88 5.93
C ASP A 32 8.83 4.48 6.31
N SER A 33 10.10 4.39 6.72
CA SER A 33 10.73 3.12 7.07
C SER A 33 10.02 2.40 8.23
N ALA A 34 9.47 3.14 9.20
CA ALA A 34 8.76 2.57 10.34
C ALA A 34 7.47 1.87 9.90
N TYR A 35 6.67 2.55 9.06
CA TYR A 35 5.47 1.95 8.47
C TYR A 35 5.80 0.71 7.64
N PHE A 36 6.77 0.81 6.73
CA PHE A 36 7.11 -0.31 5.84
C PHE A 36 7.69 -1.51 6.59
N THR A 37 8.52 -1.28 7.60
CA THR A 37 9.03 -2.35 8.46
C THR A 37 7.90 -3.06 9.20
N TYR A 38 6.92 -2.32 9.73
CA TYR A 38 5.76 -2.91 10.37
C TYR A 38 4.91 -3.73 9.41
N ILE A 39 4.63 -3.21 8.21
CA ILE A 39 3.86 -3.93 7.19
C ILE A 39 4.57 -5.23 6.80
N ASP A 40 5.86 -5.17 6.52
CA ASP A 40 6.66 -6.34 6.11
C ASP A 40 6.71 -7.40 7.24
N ALA A 41 6.85 -6.98 8.51
CA ALA A 41 6.78 -7.87 9.67
C ALA A 41 5.38 -8.50 9.86
N THR A 42 4.32 -7.72 9.63
CA THR A 42 2.94 -8.19 9.75
C THR A 42 2.61 -9.24 8.69
N ILE A 43 3.14 -9.07 7.48
CA ILE A 43 3.03 -10.07 6.40
C ILE A 43 3.80 -11.33 6.77
N ALA A 44 5.04 -11.21 7.26
CA ALA A 44 5.85 -12.35 7.66
C ALA A 44 5.20 -13.16 8.80
N ALA A 45 4.47 -12.49 9.69
CA ALA A 45 3.70 -13.13 10.76
C ALA A 45 2.38 -13.78 10.30
N GLY A 46 1.97 -13.57 9.04
CA GLY A 46 0.70 -14.08 8.50
C GLY A 46 -0.54 -13.29 8.92
N ASN A 47 -0.36 -12.14 9.56
CA ASN A 47 -1.46 -11.29 10.04
C ASN A 47 -1.94 -10.28 8.98
N LEU A 48 -1.22 -10.17 7.87
CA LEU A 48 -1.59 -9.39 6.70
C LEU A 48 -1.22 -10.19 5.45
N THR A 49 -2.18 -10.46 4.58
CA THR A 49 -1.92 -11.02 3.25
C THR A 49 -2.18 -9.98 2.18
N LEU A 50 -1.37 -9.99 1.13
CA LEU A 50 -1.49 -9.12 -0.02
C LEU A 50 -1.82 -9.95 -1.27
N ASP A 51 -2.85 -9.54 -2.00
CA ASP A 51 -3.10 -9.99 -3.37
C ASP A 51 -2.88 -8.79 -4.29
N GLU A 52 -1.81 -8.86 -5.10
CA GLU A 52 -1.25 -7.73 -5.85
C GLU A 52 -1.38 -7.99 -7.36
N SER A 53 -1.81 -6.98 -8.10
CA SER A 53 -1.83 -6.99 -9.57
C SER A 53 -1.38 -5.65 -10.13
N PHE A 54 -0.78 -5.68 -11.32
CA PHE A 54 -0.37 -4.49 -12.04
C PHE A 54 -0.74 -4.61 -13.51
N ASP A 55 -1.39 -3.58 -14.04
CA ASP A 55 -1.68 -3.43 -15.45
C ASP A 55 -0.82 -2.31 -16.03
N ALA A 56 0.19 -2.72 -16.81
CA ALA A 56 1.11 -1.79 -17.47
C ALA A 56 0.44 -0.95 -18.57
N SER A 57 -0.66 -1.41 -19.16
CA SER A 57 -1.35 -0.64 -20.21
C SER A 57 -2.05 0.59 -19.64
N THR A 58 -2.59 0.47 -18.42
CA THR A 58 -3.28 1.55 -17.71
C THR A 58 -2.42 2.21 -16.63
N GLN A 59 -1.23 1.67 -16.37
CA GLN A 59 -0.34 2.05 -15.26
C GLN A 59 -1.07 2.03 -13.92
N THR A 60 -1.85 0.96 -13.70
CA THR A 60 -2.70 0.78 -12.53
C THR A 60 -2.20 -0.39 -11.71
N TYR A 61 -1.89 -0.10 -10.45
CA TYR A 61 -1.54 -1.10 -9.44
C TYR A 61 -2.72 -1.29 -8.50
N THR A 62 -3.10 -2.54 -8.25
CA THR A 62 -4.17 -2.88 -7.31
C THR A 62 -3.62 -3.86 -6.28
N VAL A 63 -3.88 -3.57 -5.00
CA VAL A 63 -3.57 -4.48 -3.89
C VAL A 63 -4.78 -4.66 -3.00
N LYS A 64 -5.21 -5.90 -2.84
CA LYS A 64 -6.14 -6.29 -1.80
C LYS A 64 -5.35 -6.70 -0.56
N ARG A 65 -5.64 -6.03 0.55
CA ARG A 65 -5.07 -6.28 1.87
C ARG A 65 -6.10 -7.00 2.72
N THR A 66 -5.77 -8.18 3.20
CA THR A 66 -6.61 -8.92 4.15
C THR A 66 -5.86 -9.02 5.47
N TRP A 67 -6.38 -8.34 6.49
CA TRP A 67 -5.80 -8.28 7.82
C TRP A 67 -6.51 -9.23 8.78
N ASP A 68 -5.75 -9.78 9.72
CA ASP A 68 -6.32 -10.25 10.98
C ASP A 68 -6.98 -9.09 11.75
N ASP A 69 -8.12 -9.36 12.39
CA ASP A 69 -8.97 -8.36 13.05
C ASP A 69 -8.27 -7.64 14.20
N ALA A 70 -7.58 -8.42 15.05
CA ALA A 70 -6.91 -7.91 16.23
C ALA A 70 -5.71 -7.05 15.81
N THR A 71 -4.98 -7.52 14.80
CA THR A 71 -3.86 -6.79 14.21
C THR A 71 -4.33 -5.48 13.57
N HIS A 72 -5.39 -5.50 12.76
CA HIS A 72 -5.95 -4.29 12.13
C HIS A 72 -6.47 -3.29 13.18
N THR A 73 -7.12 -3.78 14.24
CA THR A 73 -7.58 -2.94 15.36
C THR A 73 -6.41 -2.27 16.06
N SER A 74 -5.36 -3.02 16.39
CA SER A 74 -4.14 -2.48 17.00
C SER A 74 -3.47 -1.43 16.10
N TRP A 75 -3.36 -1.72 14.79
CA TRP A 75 -2.81 -0.79 13.81
C TRP A 75 -3.62 0.51 13.75
N LYS A 76 -4.96 0.44 13.70
CA LYS A 76 -5.81 1.64 13.68
C LYS A 76 -5.68 2.48 14.96
N SER A 77 -5.53 1.84 16.12
CA SER A 77 -5.40 2.54 17.40
C SER A 77 -4.04 3.20 17.60
N SER A 78 -2.96 2.61 17.07
CA SER A 78 -1.61 3.16 17.15
C SER A 78 -0.84 2.81 15.87
N PRO A 79 -1.06 3.58 14.81
CA PRO A 79 -0.47 3.26 13.53
C PRO A 79 1.02 3.62 13.53
N PRO A 80 1.88 2.77 12.93
CA PRO A 80 3.30 3.04 12.80
C PRO A 80 3.54 4.13 11.75
N GLY A 81 4.48 5.02 12.04
CA GLY A 81 4.88 6.07 11.11
C GLY A 81 3.76 7.06 10.79
N ASN A 82 3.90 7.71 9.64
CA ASN A 82 3.04 8.76 9.13
C ASN A 82 2.09 8.24 8.05
N TRP A 83 1.52 7.04 8.22
CA TRP A 83 0.61 6.42 7.23
C TRP A 83 -0.51 7.36 6.74
N SER A 84 -0.95 8.30 7.58
CA SER A 84 -2.00 9.26 7.28
C SER A 84 -1.60 10.29 6.21
N SER A 85 -0.30 10.52 5.99
CA SER A 85 0.18 11.41 4.91
C SER A 85 0.40 10.68 3.59
N HIS A 86 0.56 9.35 3.60
CA HIS A 86 1.01 8.59 2.42
C HIS A 86 0.12 8.78 1.21
N VAL A 87 -1.21 8.84 1.39
CA VAL A 87 -2.14 9.11 0.28
C VAL A 87 -1.86 10.49 -0.33
N THR A 88 -1.75 11.53 0.50
CA THR A 88 -1.43 12.89 0.07
C THR A 88 -0.06 12.98 -0.61
N ASP A 89 0.95 12.29 -0.07
CA ASP A 89 2.32 12.29 -0.62
C ASP A 89 2.34 11.64 -2.02
N LEU A 90 1.61 10.52 -2.18
CA LEU A 90 1.46 9.84 -3.47
C LEU A 90 0.67 10.70 -4.47
N GLU A 91 -0.41 11.34 -4.04
CA GLU A 91 -1.20 12.23 -4.89
C GLU A 91 -0.40 13.45 -5.35
N ALA A 92 0.41 14.04 -4.46
CA ALA A 92 1.35 15.10 -4.81
C ALA A 92 2.42 14.66 -5.82
N ALA A 93 2.80 13.38 -5.79
CA ALA A 93 3.71 12.76 -6.76
C ALA A 93 3.02 12.30 -8.07
N GLY A 94 1.72 12.60 -8.24
CA GLY A 94 0.96 12.35 -9.46
C GLY A 94 0.21 11.01 -9.50
N TYR A 95 0.09 10.31 -8.37
CA TYR A 95 -0.80 9.16 -8.27
C TYR A 95 -2.26 9.59 -8.11
N THR A 96 -3.17 8.75 -8.59
CA THR A 96 -4.58 8.74 -8.18
C THR A 96 -4.79 7.51 -7.32
N ILE A 97 -5.21 7.72 -6.06
CA ILE A 97 -5.44 6.65 -5.10
C ILE A 97 -6.94 6.44 -4.89
N THR A 98 -7.38 5.19 -4.83
CA THR A 98 -8.75 4.81 -4.49
C THR A 98 -8.72 3.67 -3.49
N ILE A 99 -9.54 3.78 -2.43
CA ILE A 99 -9.62 2.81 -1.34
C ILE A 99 -11.09 2.37 -1.24
N SER A 100 -11.35 1.06 -1.26
CA SER A 100 -12.68 0.46 -1.15
C SER A 100 -12.69 -0.76 -0.27
#